data_AF-A0AA38CF92-F1
#
_entry.id   AF-A0AA38CF92-F1
#
_cell.length_a   1.000
_cell.length_b   1.000
_cell.length_c   1.000
_cell.angle_alpha   90.00
_cell.angle_beta   90.00
_cell.angle_gamma   90.00
#
_symmetry.space_group_name_H-M   'P 1'
#
loop_
_entity.id
_entity.type
_entity.pdbx_description
1 polymer ?
#
loop_
_entity_poly.entity_id
_entity_poly.type
_entity_poly.pdbx_seq_one_letter_code
_entity_poly.pdbx_strand_id
1 'polypeptide(L)'
;MATISSAQGFTLVCFLIGFSLATFVSCQFWMSSMFNTKIVGRGNGVAGEWGNMGAGATQLAMSLVYDLIQKSVGSPPFTTWCISFFLPRMMHLFMGLLVLIFRQDLPDGNYVALHKQVDKAKDKFSKVVWHAVKNLWTLILALTHGYCFGVELIIDNVIAEYFYDKFDLILHIAGIIASTFGLANVVIV
;
A
#
# COMPACT_ATOMS: atom_id res chain seq x y z
N MET A 1 -16.75 -3.09 1.16
CA MET A 1 -17.28 -4.35 1.72
C MET A 1 -18.55 -4.18 2.53
N ALA A 2 -18.80 -3.03 3.17
CA ALA A 2 -19.94 -2.81 4.08
C ALA A 2 -21.36 -3.07 3.54
N THR A 3 -21.56 -3.12 2.22
CA THR A 3 -22.88 -3.26 1.57
C THR A 3 -22.93 -4.41 0.56
N ILE A 4 -21.91 -5.27 0.54
CA ILE A 4 -21.74 -6.27 -0.51
C ILE A 4 -22.03 -7.65 0.06
N SER A 5 -23.08 -8.28 -0.45
CA SER A 5 -23.53 -9.62 -0.04
C SER A 5 -23.27 -10.69 -1.09
N SER A 6 -22.72 -10.33 -2.26
CA SER A 6 -22.48 -11.22 -3.39
C SER A 6 -20.99 -11.40 -3.66
N ALA A 7 -20.59 -12.64 -3.98
CA ALA A 7 -19.21 -13.01 -4.31
C ALA A 7 -18.63 -12.18 -5.47
N GLN A 8 -19.44 -11.89 -6.50
CA GLN A 8 -19.02 -11.05 -7.63
C GLN A 8 -18.68 -9.62 -7.19
N GLY A 9 -19.47 -9.05 -6.28
CA GLY A 9 -19.23 -7.72 -5.74
C GLY A 9 -17.95 -7.66 -4.89
N PHE A 10 -17.66 -8.74 -4.16
CA PHE A 10 -16.41 -8.85 -3.39
C PHE A 10 -15.20 -8.86 -4.32
N THR A 11 -15.21 -9.69 -5.36
CA THR A 11 -14.12 -9.75 -6.35
C THR A 11 -13.92 -8.41 -7.06
N LEU A 12 -14.99 -7.72 -7.45
CA LEU A 12 -14.92 -6.40 -8.08
C LEU A 12 -14.26 -5.37 -7.16
N VAL A 13 -14.62 -5.36 -5.87
CA VAL A 13 -14.01 -4.43 -4.92
C VAL A 13 -12.53 -4.76 -4.68
N CYS A 14 -12.18 -6.03 -4.54
CA CYS A 14 -10.76 -6.43 -4.42
C CYS A 14 -9.97 -6.01 -5.66
N PHE A 15 -10.55 -6.13 -6.85
CA PHE A 15 -9.94 -5.65 -8.10
C PHE A 15 -9.71 -4.13 -8.08
N LEU A 16 -10.71 -3.35 -7.65
CA LEU A 16 -10.59 -1.88 -7.57
C LEU A 16 -9.57 -1.43 -6.52
N ILE A 17 -9.51 -2.11 -5.37
CA ILE A 17 -8.48 -1.87 -4.36
C ILE A 17 -7.10 -2.21 -4.93
N GLY A 18 -6.97 -3.32 -5.66
CA GLY A 18 -5.74 -3.69 -6.36
C GLY A 18 -5.29 -2.64 -7.35
N PHE A 19 -6.21 -2.06 -8.13
CA PHE A 19 -5.90 -0.95 -9.03
C PHE A 19 -5.43 0.29 -8.26
N SER A 20 -6.05 0.58 -7.11
CA SER A 20 -5.61 1.67 -6.24
C SER A 20 -4.21 1.42 -5.67
N LEU A 21 -3.80 0.18 -5.39
CA LEU A 21 -2.45 -0.13 -4.91
C LEU A 21 -1.36 0.14 -5.96
N ALA A 22 -1.72 0.21 -7.25
CA ALA A 22 -0.79 0.58 -8.32
C ALA A 22 -0.26 2.03 -8.17
N THR A 23 -0.86 2.87 -7.31
CA THR A 23 -0.33 4.20 -6.98
C THR A 23 1.07 4.15 -6.39
N PHE A 24 1.51 2.99 -5.85
CA PHE A 24 2.89 2.77 -5.41
C PHE A 24 3.91 3.11 -6.50
N VAL A 25 3.66 2.72 -7.76
CA VAL A 25 4.55 3.02 -8.89
C VAL A 25 4.65 4.53 -9.12
N SER A 26 3.53 5.24 -9.01
CA SER A 26 3.49 6.70 -9.15
C SER A 26 4.22 7.39 -8.01
N CYS A 27 4.13 6.86 -6.78
CA CYS A 27 4.87 7.35 -5.62
C CYS A 27 6.38 7.23 -5.83
N GLN A 28 6.85 6.06 -6.28
CA GLN A 28 8.29 5.84 -6.55
C GLN A 28 8.82 6.74 -7.67
N PHE A 29 8.01 7.00 -8.70
CA PHE A 29 8.35 7.95 -9.75
C PHE A 29 8.44 9.39 -9.22
N TRP A 30 7.49 9.79 -8.36
CA TRP A 30 7.47 11.12 -7.78
C TRP A 30 8.67 11.36 -6.87
N MET A 31 9.00 10.40 -5.99
CA MET A 31 10.20 10.45 -5.15
C MET A 31 11.48 10.52 -5.99
N SER A 32 11.55 9.74 -7.07
CA SER A 32 12.69 9.76 -7.99
C SER A 32 12.85 11.07 -8.77
N SER A 33 11.76 11.83 -8.91
CA SER A 33 11.78 13.16 -9.53
C SER A 33 12.16 14.28 -8.55
N MET A 34 11.98 14.04 -7.25
CA MET A 34 12.27 15.01 -6.18
C MET A 34 13.73 15.00 -5.73
N PHE A 35 14.38 13.84 -5.79
CA PHE A 35 15.71 13.63 -5.21
C PHE A 35 16.78 13.36 -6.28
N ASN A 36 18.00 13.85 -6.05
CA ASN A 36 19.14 13.59 -6.92
C ASN A 36 19.61 12.12 -6.82
N THR A 37 20.27 11.59 -7.85
CA THR A 37 20.74 10.20 -7.98
C THR A 37 21.59 9.70 -6.81
N LYS A 38 22.29 10.60 -6.10
CA LYS A 38 23.09 10.24 -4.91
C LYS A 38 22.25 9.91 -3.66
N ILE A 39 21.03 10.44 -3.57
CA ILE A 39 20.16 10.34 -2.38
C ILE A 39 18.80 9.70 -2.69
N VAL A 40 18.46 9.53 -3.98
CA VAL A 40 17.18 8.96 -4.42
C VAL A 40 16.93 7.55 -3.89
N GLY A 41 17.99 6.73 -3.75
CA GLY A 41 17.87 5.39 -3.17
C GLY A 41 17.39 5.41 -1.72
N ARG A 42 17.91 6.35 -0.91
CA ARG A 42 17.47 6.54 0.48
C ARG A 42 16.05 7.10 0.55
N GLY A 43 15.71 8.07 -0.30
CA GLY A 43 14.36 8.62 -0.37
C GLY A 43 13.31 7.57 -0.76
N ASN A 44 13.59 6.75 -1.78
CA ASN A 44 12.71 5.66 -2.22
C ASN A 44 12.60 4.55 -1.16
N GLY A 45 13.69 4.26 -0.44
CA GLY A 45 13.69 3.32 0.69
C GLY A 45 12.74 3.78 1.80
N VAL A 46 12.91 5.00 2.30
CA VAL A 46 12.03 5.61 3.33
C VAL A 46 10.56 5.58 2.90
N ALA A 47 10.26 5.98 1.66
CA ALA A 47 8.89 6.00 1.16
C ALA A 47 8.28 4.59 0.99
N GLY A 48 9.08 3.62 0.57
CA GLY A 48 8.65 2.22 0.46
C GLY A 48 8.37 1.60 1.82
N GLU A 49 9.29 1.78 2.77
CA GLU A 49 9.20 1.23 4.13
C GLU A 49 8.06 1.86 4.93
N TRP A 50 7.79 3.16 4.75
CA TRP A 50 6.60 3.79 5.31
C TRP A 50 5.29 3.21 4.75
N GLY A 51 5.31 2.79 3.47
CA GLY A 51 4.22 2.06 2.84
C GLY A 51 3.95 0.71 3.52
N ASN A 52 5.00 -0.10 3.74
CA ASN A 52 4.87 -1.40 4.41
C ASN A 52 4.54 -1.26 5.91
N MET A 53 5.07 -0.24 6.59
CA MET A 53 4.65 0.12 7.96
C MET A 53 3.14 0.36 8.04
N GLY A 54 2.57 1.03 7.04
CA GLY A 54 1.13 1.29 6.97
C GLY A 54 0.28 0.01 7.00
N ALA A 55 0.77 -1.09 6.42
CA ALA A 55 0.10 -2.39 6.49
C ALA A 55 0.05 -2.93 7.92
N GLY A 56 1.18 -2.92 8.63
CA GLY A 56 1.26 -3.33 10.05
C GLY A 56 0.42 -2.43 10.97
N ALA A 57 0.47 -1.11 10.77
CA ALA A 57 -0.36 -0.15 11.52
C ALA A 57 -1.85 -0.40 11.29
N THR A 58 -2.26 -0.79 10.07
CA THR A 58 -3.65 -1.11 9.75
C THR A 58 -4.10 -2.38 10.45
N GLN A 59 -3.26 -3.42 10.55
CA GLN A 59 -3.59 -4.64 11.31
C GLN A 59 -3.88 -4.33 12.78
N LEU A 60 -3.07 -3.46 13.39
CA LEU A 60 -3.27 -3.02 14.77
C LEU A 60 -4.53 -2.15 14.91
N ALA A 61 -4.67 -1.12 14.07
CA ALA A 61 -5.80 -0.19 14.13
C ALA A 61 -7.14 -0.90 13.88
N MET A 62 -7.20 -1.79 12.89
CA MET A 62 -8.42 -2.53 12.55
C MET A 62 -8.84 -3.48 13.68
N SER A 63 -7.88 -4.13 14.33
CA SER A 63 -8.13 -5.02 15.48
C SER A 63 -8.73 -4.25 16.67
N LEU A 64 -8.18 -3.07 16.98
CA LEU A 64 -8.69 -2.22 18.05
C LEU A 64 -10.09 -1.67 17.74
N VAL A 65 -10.32 -1.23 16.51
CA VAL A 65 -11.60 -0.66 16.07
C VAL A 65 -12.69 -1.73 16.09
N TYR A 66 -12.38 -2.95 15.65
CA TYR A 66 -13.31 -4.08 15.72
C TYR A 66 -13.74 -4.37 17.16
N ASP A 67 -12.79 -4.48 18.10
CA ASP A 67 -13.08 -4.78 19.50
C ASP A 67 -13.88 -3.65 20.19
N LEU A 68 -13.53 -2.38 19.90
CA LEU A 68 -14.27 -1.23 20.40
C LEU A 68 -15.72 -1.21 19.92
N ILE A 69 -15.98 -1.48 18.64
CA ILE A 69 -17.34 -1.51 18.09
C ILE A 69 -18.11 -2.71 18.63
N GLN A 70 -17.46 -3.87 18.77
CA GLN A 70 -18.09 -5.07 19.33
C GLN A 70 -18.54 -4.85 20.78
N LYS A 71 -17.67 -4.24 21.61
CA LYS A 71 -17.96 -3.96 23.03
C LYS A 71 -18.98 -2.83 23.24
N SER A 72 -18.99 -1.81 22.39
CA SER A 72 -19.88 -0.64 22.55
C SER A 72 -21.27 -0.84 21.95
N VAL A 73 -21.39 -1.57 20.83
CA VAL A 73 -22.66 -1.69 20.08
C VAL A 73 -23.33 -3.06 20.30
N GLY A 74 -22.60 -4.08 20.77
CA GLY A 74 -23.15 -5.44 20.95
C GLY A 74 -23.66 -6.08 19.64
N SER A 75 -23.20 -5.57 18.49
CA SER A 75 -23.71 -5.91 17.17
C SER A 75 -23.16 -7.26 16.68
N PRO A 76 -23.90 -8.01 15.84
CA PRO A 76 -23.40 -9.24 15.23
C PRO A 76 -22.08 -9.03 14.46
N PRO A 77 -21.15 -10.00 14.48
CA PRO A 77 -19.78 -9.87 13.95
C PRO A 77 -19.72 -9.33 12.52
N PHE A 78 -20.66 -9.74 11.66
CA PHE A 78 -20.76 -9.32 10.27
C PHE A 78 -20.99 -7.80 10.13
N THR A 79 -21.84 -7.22 10.98
CA THR A 79 -22.15 -5.78 10.93
C THR A 79 -20.99 -4.96 11.50
N THR A 80 -20.37 -5.44 12.58
CA THR A 80 -19.20 -4.80 13.20
C THR A 80 -18.05 -4.66 12.20
N TRP A 81 -17.71 -5.73 11.48
CA TRP A 81 -16.68 -5.68 10.44
C TRP A 81 -17.02 -4.68 9.31
N CYS A 82 -18.27 -4.69 8.84
CA CYS A 82 -18.72 -3.76 7.81
C CYS A 82 -18.52 -2.29 8.21
N ILE A 83 -18.82 -1.96 9.46
CA ILE A 83 -18.67 -0.60 10.01
C ILE A 83 -17.18 -0.26 10.19
N SER A 84 -16.35 -1.20 10.63
CA SER A 84 -14.90 -0.98 10.80
C SER A 84 -14.22 -0.55 9.49
N PHE A 85 -14.69 -1.02 8.32
CA PHE A 85 -14.18 -0.59 7.01
C PHE A 85 -14.53 0.85 6.62
N PHE A 86 -15.35 1.55 7.40
CA PHE A 86 -15.60 2.98 7.16
C PHE A 86 -14.36 3.81 7.52
N LEU A 87 -13.66 3.46 8.60
CA LEU A 87 -12.48 4.16 9.07
C LEU A 87 -11.34 4.23 8.02
N PRO A 88 -10.82 3.10 7.48
CA PRO A 88 -9.73 3.14 6.49
C PRO A 88 -10.14 3.87 5.22
N ARG A 89 -11.42 3.83 4.85
CA ARG A 89 -11.96 4.57 3.70
C ARG A 89 -11.89 6.08 3.92
N MET A 90 -12.28 6.56 5.10
CA MET A 90 -12.19 7.99 5.44
C MET A 90 -10.74 8.46 5.49
N MET A 91 -9.84 7.65 6.08
CA MET A 91 -8.41 7.95 6.09
C MET A 91 -7.82 8.03 4.68
N HIS A 92 -8.21 7.12 3.79
CA HIS A 92 -7.76 7.12 2.40
C HIS A 92 -8.26 8.35 1.62
N LEU A 93 -9.53 8.73 1.79
CA LEU A 93 -10.09 9.95 1.19
C LEU A 93 -9.41 11.22 1.71
N PHE A 94 -9.18 11.29 3.02
CA PHE A 94 -8.49 12.40 3.66
C PHE A 94 -7.06 12.53 3.14
N MET A 95 -6.32 11.42 3.03
CA MET A 95 -4.97 11.42 2.46
C MET A 95 -4.98 11.83 0.99
N GLY A 96 -5.95 11.35 0.20
CA GLY A 96 -6.13 11.78 -1.19
C GLY A 96 -6.36 13.29 -1.30
N LEU A 97 -7.18 13.87 -0.42
CA LEU A 97 -7.40 15.31 -0.37
C LEU A 97 -6.15 16.09 0.05
N LEU A 98 -5.42 15.61 1.06
CA LEU A 98 -4.15 16.21 1.48
C LEU A 98 -3.14 16.24 0.34
N VAL A 99 -3.01 15.16 -0.42
CA VAL A 99 -2.16 15.14 -1.61
C VAL A 99 -2.62 16.18 -2.62
N LEU A 100 -3.93 16.34 -2.86
CA LEU A 100 -4.40 17.37 -3.81
C LEU A 100 -4.11 18.81 -3.36
N ILE A 101 -4.10 19.09 -2.06
CA ILE A 101 -3.89 20.44 -1.52
C ILE A 101 -2.39 20.75 -1.33
N PHE A 102 -1.61 19.78 -0.86
CA PHE A 102 -0.21 19.98 -0.44
C PHE A 102 0.83 19.42 -1.41
N ARG A 103 0.43 18.84 -2.54
CA ARG A 103 1.38 18.26 -3.52
C ARG A 103 2.25 19.34 -4.16
N GLN A 104 3.55 19.10 -4.14
CA GLN A 104 4.54 19.75 -4.99
C GLN A 104 4.99 18.77 -6.06
N ASP A 105 5.02 19.15 -7.33
CA ASP A 105 5.35 18.19 -8.40
C ASP A 105 6.86 18.03 -8.63
N LEU A 106 7.63 19.12 -8.56
CA LEU A 106 9.10 19.15 -8.61
C LEU A 106 9.67 20.03 -7.49
N PRO A 107 10.96 19.85 -7.13
CA PRO A 107 11.64 20.72 -6.18
C PRO A 107 11.75 22.17 -6.69
N ASP A 108 11.75 22.39 -8.01
CA ASP A 108 11.78 23.70 -8.67
C ASP A 108 10.37 24.26 -9.03
N GLY A 109 9.27 23.56 -8.70
CA GLY A 109 7.90 24.03 -8.94
C GLY A 109 7.01 23.08 -9.74
N ASN A 110 6.03 23.63 -10.48
CA ASN A 110 4.95 22.85 -11.11
C ASN A 110 5.42 22.13 -12.40
N TYR A 111 5.24 20.80 -12.48
CA TYR A 111 5.64 19.94 -13.62
C TYR A 111 5.07 20.45 -14.95
N VAL A 112 3.85 20.98 -14.91
CA VAL A 112 3.12 21.46 -16.08
C VAL A 112 3.77 22.72 -16.69
N ALA A 113 4.41 23.55 -15.87
CA ALA A 113 5.13 24.74 -16.33
C ALA A 113 6.48 24.37 -16.95
N LEU A 114 7.20 23.39 -16.36
CA LEU A 114 8.49 22.92 -16.87
C LEU A 114 8.36 22.08 -18.15
N HIS A 115 7.30 21.25 -18.25
CA HIS A 115 7.08 20.40 -19.40
C HIS A 115 6.59 21.17 -20.64
N LYS A 116 6.06 22.40 -20.45
CA LYS A 116 5.79 23.35 -21.54
C LYS A 116 7.06 24.01 -22.10
N GLN A 117 8.16 24.03 -21.35
CA GLN A 117 9.43 24.65 -21.78
C GLN A 117 10.42 23.66 -22.38
N VAL A 118 10.31 22.37 -22.02
CA VAL A 118 11.22 21.33 -22.50
C VAL A 118 10.46 20.35 -23.37
N ASP A 119 10.57 20.56 -24.68
CA ASP A 119 10.12 19.68 -25.75
C ASP A 119 10.97 18.39 -25.77
N LYS A 120 10.84 17.57 -24.73
CA LYS A 120 11.48 16.25 -24.67
C LYS A 120 10.69 15.31 -25.57
N ALA A 121 11.33 14.82 -26.63
CA ALA A 121 10.83 13.76 -27.49
C ALA A 121 10.27 12.63 -26.60
N LYS A 122 8.95 12.43 -26.64
CA LYS A 122 8.31 11.29 -25.97
C LYS A 122 8.90 10.03 -26.57
N ASP A 123 9.77 9.35 -25.83
CA ASP A 123 10.15 7.99 -26.18
C ASP A 123 8.86 7.16 -26.28
N LYS A 124 8.69 6.45 -27.40
CA LYS A 124 7.52 5.60 -27.60
C LYS A 124 7.50 4.58 -26.46
N PHE A 125 6.44 4.59 -25.65
CA PHE A 125 6.21 3.64 -24.55
C PHE A 125 6.48 2.19 -24.97
N SER A 126 6.03 1.81 -26.18
CA SER A 126 6.27 0.49 -26.76
C SER A 126 7.77 0.16 -26.93
N LYS A 127 8.61 1.14 -27.26
CA LYS A 127 10.06 0.95 -27.39
C LYS A 127 10.72 0.76 -26.01
N VAL A 128 10.28 1.52 -24.99
CA VAL A 128 10.75 1.38 -23.61
C VAL A 128 10.39 0.00 -23.04
N VAL A 129 9.13 -0.42 -23.20
CA VAL A 129 8.67 -1.75 -22.76
C VAL A 129 9.44 -2.85 -23.49
N TRP A 130 9.66 -2.70 -24.80
CA TRP A 130 10.40 -3.69 -25.58
C TRP A 130 11.87 -3.81 -25.14
N HIS A 131 12.52 -2.69 -24.81
CA HIS A 131 13.88 -2.70 -24.24
C HIS A 131 13.91 -3.30 -22.82
N ALA A 132 12.90 -3.01 -22.00
CA ALA A 132 12.79 -3.58 -20.65
C ALA A 132 12.60 -5.10 -20.68
N VAL A 133 11.74 -5.62 -21.56
CA VAL A 133 11.47 -7.06 -21.69
C VAL A 133 12.66 -7.81 -22.32
N LYS A 134 13.37 -7.18 -23.26
CA LYS A 134 14.57 -7.79 -23.86
C LYS A 134 15.76 -7.85 -22.92
N ASN A 135 15.78 -7.05 -21.86
CA ASN A 135 16.88 -7.06 -20.91
C ASN A 135 16.66 -8.15 -19.86
N LEU A 136 17.48 -9.21 -19.95
CA LEU A 136 17.41 -10.35 -19.02
C LEU A 136 17.60 -9.91 -17.56
N TRP A 137 18.47 -8.94 -17.29
CA TRP A 137 18.70 -8.43 -15.94
C TRP A 137 17.47 -7.76 -15.35
N THR A 138 16.75 -6.98 -16.16
CA THR A 138 15.49 -6.36 -15.77
C THR A 138 14.43 -7.42 -15.48
N LEU A 139 14.38 -8.48 -16.29
CA LEU A 139 13.45 -9.58 -16.06
C LEU A 139 13.75 -10.37 -14.78
N ILE A 140 15.03 -10.69 -14.54
CA ILE A 140 15.47 -11.38 -13.31
C ILE A 140 15.11 -10.52 -12.09
N LEU A 141 15.45 -9.23 -12.11
CA LEU A 141 15.14 -8.32 -11.01
C LEU A 141 13.63 -8.20 -10.77
N ALA A 142 12.83 -8.10 -11.84
CA ALA A 142 11.37 -8.04 -11.76
C ALA A 142 10.78 -9.32 -11.15
N LEU A 143 11.28 -10.49 -11.54
CA LEU A 143 10.83 -11.77 -10.99
C LEU A 143 11.23 -11.94 -9.53
N THR A 144 12.49 -11.63 -9.18
CA THR A 144 12.95 -11.72 -7.79
C THR A 144 12.20 -10.74 -6.90
N HIS A 145 12.03 -9.49 -7.32
CA HIS A 145 11.26 -8.50 -6.56
C HIS A 145 9.80 -8.90 -6.41
N GLY A 146 9.16 -9.35 -7.50
CA GLY A 146 7.77 -9.83 -7.47
C GLY A 146 7.59 -11.05 -6.57
N TYR A 147 8.56 -11.97 -6.53
CA TYR A 147 8.53 -13.11 -5.63
C TYR A 147 8.68 -12.69 -4.16
N CYS A 148 9.70 -11.87 -3.84
CA CYS A 148 9.92 -11.40 -2.46
C CYS A 148 8.70 -10.61 -1.94
N PHE A 149 8.23 -9.64 -2.71
CA PHE A 149 7.06 -8.83 -2.34
C PHE A 149 5.77 -9.65 -2.29
N GLY A 150 5.61 -10.63 -3.18
CA GLY A 150 4.47 -11.54 -3.17
C GLY A 150 4.44 -12.43 -1.93
N VAL A 151 5.58 -12.97 -1.51
CA VAL A 151 5.71 -13.75 -0.27
C VAL A 151 5.40 -12.87 0.95
N GLU A 152 5.92 -11.64 0.99
CA GLU A 152 5.64 -10.67 2.06
C GLU A 152 4.14 -10.42 2.21
N LEU A 153 3.43 -10.13 1.11
CA LEU A 153 1.98 -9.92 1.12
C LEU A 153 1.18 -11.14 1.60
N ILE A 154 1.62 -12.35 1.25
CA ILE A 154 0.96 -13.59 1.69
C ILE A 154 1.17 -13.79 3.19
N ILE A 155 2.38 -13.55 3.69
CA ILE A 155 2.69 -13.62 5.11
C ILE A 155 1.82 -12.59 5.86
N ASP A 156 1.79 -11.33 5.43
CA ASP A 156 0.97 -10.29 6.07
C ASP A 156 -0.52 -10.63 6.11
N ASN A 157 -1.04 -11.34 5.11
CA ASN A 157 -2.44 -11.73 5.07
C ASN A 157 -2.76 -12.92 5.98
N VAL A 158 -1.84 -13.88 6.12
CA VAL A 158 -2.11 -15.17 6.80
C VAL A 158 -1.56 -15.20 8.23
N ILE A 159 -0.58 -14.36 8.57
CA ILE A 159 0.13 -14.43 9.86
C ILE A 159 -0.79 -14.24 11.07
N ALA A 160 -1.79 -13.36 10.98
CA ALA A 160 -2.75 -13.13 12.07
C ALA A 160 -3.67 -14.36 12.28
N GLU A 161 -4.17 -14.96 11.20
CA GLU A 161 -4.99 -16.17 11.24
C GLU A 161 -4.18 -17.37 11.73
N TYR A 162 -2.93 -17.49 11.28
CA TYR A 162 -2.01 -18.54 11.74
C TYR A 162 -1.79 -18.49 13.25
N PHE A 163 -1.57 -17.30 13.83
CA PHE A 163 -1.42 -17.15 15.27
C PHE A 163 -2.73 -17.46 16.03
N TYR A 164 -3.88 -17.12 15.47
CA TYR A 164 -5.18 -17.45 16.05
C TYR A 164 -5.43 -18.97 16.06
N ASP A 165 -5.25 -19.64 14.92
CA ASP A 165 -5.60 -21.07 14.75
C ASP A 165 -4.57 -22.05 15.33
N LYS A 166 -3.28 -21.72 15.33
CA LYS A 166 -2.23 -22.64 15.79
C LYS A 166 -1.81 -22.47 17.24
N PHE A 167 -2.00 -21.28 17.80
CA PHE A 167 -1.58 -20.97 19.17
C PHE A 167 -2.76 -20.62 20.08
N ASP A 168 -4.00 -20.79 19.61
CA ASP A 168 -5.24 -20.46 20.34
C ASP A 168 -5.22 -19.03 20.92
N LEU A 169 -4.53 -18.12 20.24
CA LEU A 169 -4.40 -16.74 20.67
C LEU A 169 -5.71 -15.99 20.42
N ILE A 170 -6.08 -15.11 21.35
CA ILE A 170 -7.20 -14.18 21.15
C ILE A 170 -6.89 -13.32 19.91
N LEU A 171 -7.86 -13.13 19.01
CA LEU A 171 -7.71 -12.40 17.73
C LEU A 171 -7.01 -11.04 17.89
N HIS A 172 -7.27 -10.35 19.00
CA HIS A 172 -6.61 -9.09 19.37
C HIS A 172 -5.09 -9.26 19.58
N ILE A 173 -4.67 -10.28 20.33
CA ILE A 173 -3.24 -10.54 20.61
C ILE A 173 -2.54 -11.02 19.33
N ALA A 174 -3.21 -11.87 18.54
CA ALA A 174 -2.71 -12.32 17.24
C ALA A 174 -2.48 -11.14 16.28
N GLY A 175 -3.41 -10.18 16.22
CA GLY A 175 -3.28 -8.95 15.43
C GLY A 175 -2.14 -8.03 15.90
N ILE A 176 -1.92 -7.92 17.21
CA ILE A 176 -0.78 -7.16 17.76
C ILE A 176 0.54 -7.81 17.38
N ILE A 177 0.67 -9.13 17.51
CA ILE A 177 1.90 -9.85 17.16
C ILE A 177 2.17 -9.74 15.65
N ALA A 178 1.14 -9.94 14.81
CA ALA A 178 1.22 -9.74 13.37
C ALA A 178 1.70 -8.32 12.99
N SER A 179 1.21 -7.30 13.70
CA SER A 179 1.60 -5.92 13.44
C SER A 179 3.08 -5.64 13.69
N THR A 180 3.76 -6.42 14.55
CA THR A 180 5.20 -6.22 14.81
C THR A 180 6.05 -6.52 13.58
N PHE A 181 5.63 -7.46 12.73
CA PHE A 181 6.29 -7.76 11.47
C PHE A 181 6.23 -6.56 10.51
N GLY A 182 5.04 -5.97 10.32
CA GLY A 182 4.89 -4.78 9.47
C GLY A 182 5.53 -3.51 10.06
N LEU A 183 5.48 -3.33 11.39
CA LEU A 183 6.09 -2.18 12.08
C LEU A 183 7.62 -2.27 12.19
N ALA A 184 8.21 -3.45 12.04
CA ALA A 184 9.67 -3.62 12.03
C ALA A 184 10.33 -2.82 10.88
N ASN A 185 9.59 -2.58 9.80
CA ASN A 185 10.03 -1.74 8.68
C ASN A 185 10.36 -0.29 9.08
N VAL A 186 9.90 0.19 10.24
CA VAL A 186 10.24 1.54 10.74
C VAL A 186 11.69 1.63 11.20
N VAL A 187 12.26 0.51 11.68
CA VAL A 187 13.61 0.46 12.26
C VAL A 187 14.68 0.30 11.19
N ILE A 188 14.28 -0.06 9.96
CA ILE A 188 15.17 -0.40 8.85
C ILE A 188 15.51 0.84 7.99
N VAL A 189 14.78 1.96 8.18
CA VAL A 189 14.97 3.27 7.52
C VAL A 189 16.19 4.04 8.04
#